data_AF-A0A0R0A126-F1
#
_entry.id   AF-A0A0R0A126-F1
#
_cell.length_a   1.000
_cell.length_b   1.000
_cell.length_c   1.000
_cell.angle_alpha   90.00
_cell.angle_beta   90.00
_cell.angle_gamma   90.00
#
_symmetry.space_group_name_H-M   'P 1'
#
loop_
_entity.id
_entity.type
_entity.pdbx_description
1 polymer ?
#
loop_
_entity_poly.entity_id
_entity_poly.type
_entity_poly.pdbx_seq_one_letter_code
_entity_poly.pdbx_strand_id
1 'polypeptide(L)'
;MVHGAIALQDAPCTKGQQQVIDMQRPQDPPPRQASTDDVPAAAAPSVLAPREVRIIQTPAPQPMYECVTEEGQRYTSDSPDGNPRWVPTWTYAYAGGRPRPPGPRPPNGGPPPGPPDGGHRPPPGPRPGGAVIVPYGSVQIRDECHALPQREVCSRLSDRRWEIIRRYNSALQSEREQLTREQRGIDARMEQDCGGT
;
A
#
# COMPACT_ATOMS: atom_id res chain seq x y z
N MET A 1 40.16 -37.30 -50.44
CA MET A 1 39.96 -37.29 -48.98
C MET A 1 41.32 -37.46 -48.34
N VAL A 2 41.80 -36.48 -47.58
CA VAL A 2 43.07 -36.57 -46.85
C VAL A 2 42.74 -36.52 -45.37
N HIS A 3 43.14 -37.55 -44.63
CA HIS A 3 42.94 -37.65 -43.19
C HIS A 3 43.98 -36.78 -42.48
N GLY A 4 43.56 -35.64 -41.94
CA GLY A 4 44.40 -34.77 -41.13
C GLY A 4 44.39 -35.20 -39.67
N ALA A 5 45.40 -35.93 -39.24
CA ALA A 5 45.68 -36.14 -37.82
C ALA A 5 47.09 -35.61 -37.52
N ILE A 6 47.17 -34.35 -37.11
CA ILE A 6 48.38 -33.79 -36.50
C ILE A 6 48.15 -33.83 -34.99
N ALA A 7 48.91 -34.68 -34.29
CA ALA A 7 48.99 -34.63 -32.84
C ALA A 7 50.22 -33.79 -32.47
N LEU A 8 50.01 -32.58 -31.97
CA LEU A 8 51.08 -31.75 -31.42
C LEU A 8 51.46 -32.33 -30.05
N GLN A 9 52.71 -32.72 -29.86
CA GLN A 9 53.20 -33.28 -28.59
C GLN A 9 53.93 -32.20 -27.79
N ASP A 10 53.38 -31.80 -26.64
CA ASP A 10 53.98 -30.84 -25.70
C ASP A 10 54.95 -31.51 -24.71
N ALA A 11 55.88 -32.33 -25.20
CA ALA A 11 56.94 -32.88 -24.37
C ALA A 11 58.15 -31.93 -24.37
N PRO A 12 58.74 -31.58 -23.21
CA PRO A 12 59.89 -30.70 -23.15
C PRO A 12 61.13 -31.33 -23.81
N CYS A 13 61.76 -30.61 -24.73
CA CYS A 13 62.96 -31.06 -25.43
C CYS A 13 64.11 -31.32 -24.45
N THR A 14 64.79 -32.46 -24.56
CA THR A 14 66.03 -32.72 -23.82
C THR A 14 67.17 -31.85 -24.38
N LYS A 15 68.02 -31.30 -23.50
CA LYS A 15 69.09 -30.34 -23.85
C LYS A 15 69.96 -30.87 -25.01
N GLY A 16 70.03 -30.11 -26.10
CA GLY A 16 70.99 -30.31 -27.19
C GLY A 16 70.42 -30.80 -28.53
N GLN A 17 69.11 -30.99 -28.66
CA GLN A 17 68.47 -31.32 -29.94
C GLN A 17 67.87 -30.05 -30.56
N GLN A 18 68.32 -29.70 -31.77
CA GLN A 18 67.78 -28.60 -32.56
C GLN A 18 67.10 -29.20 -33.79
N GLN A 19 65.77 -29.21 -33.82
CA GLN A 19 65.01 -29.65 -34.99
C GLN A 19 64.78 -28.45 -35.92
N VAL A 20 65.35 -28.52 -37.13
CA VAL A 20 65.04 -27.61 -38.23
C VAL A 20 63.81 -28.17 -38.94
N ILE A 21 62.64 -27.57 -38.68
CA ILE A 21 61.40 -27.91 -39.36
C ILE A 21 61.31 -27.05 -40.61
N ASP A 22 61.37 -27.68 -41.78
CA ASP A 22 61.16 -27.00 -43.06
C ASP A 22 59.65 -26.86 -43.30
N MET A 23 59.13 -25.68 -42.97
CA MET A 23 57.71 -25.38 -43.11
C MET A 23 57.39 -25.18 -44.59
N GLN A 24 56.74 -26.17 -45.23
CA GLN A 24 56.19 -25.96 -46.56
C GLN A 24 55.14 -24.84 -46.50
N ARG A 25 55.38 -23.77 -47.27
CA ARG A 25 54.41 -22.69 -47.44
C ARG A 25 53.13 -23.31 -48.03
N PRO A 26 51.96 -23.12 -47.40
CA PRO A 26 50.68 -23.54 -47.97
C PRO A 26 50.57 -23.01 -49.39
N GLN A 27 50.34 -23.91 -50.35
CA GLN A 27 50.26 -23.54 -51.75
C GLN A 27 48.94 -22.79 -51.97
N ASP A 28 49.02 -21.57 -52.50
CA ASP A 28 47.82 -20.79 -52.79
C ASP A 28 46.94 -21.55 -53.78
N PRO A 29 45.62 -21.66 -53.51
CA PRO A 29 44.71 -22.28 -54.45
C PRO A 29 44.72 -21.49 -55.77
N PRO A 30 44.56 -22.17 -56.92
CA PRO A 30 44.50 -21.49 -58.21
C PRO A 30 43.37 -20.45 -58.19
N PRO A 31 43.53 -19.32 -58.92
CA PRO A 31 42.53 -18.26 -58.93
C PRO A 31 41.20 -18.86 -59.40
N ARG A 32 40.22 -18.83 -58.49
CA ARG A 32 38.86 -19.25 -58.80
C ARG A 32 38.32 -18.24 -59.81
N GLN A 33 37.98 -18.71 -61.01
CA GLN A 33 37.16 -17.90 -61.91
C GLN A 33 35.86 -17.61 -61.16
N ALA A 34 35.53 -16.33 -61.00
CA ALA A 34 34.22 -15.95 -60.50
C ALA A 34 33.21 -16.36 -61.57
N SER A 35 32.52 -17.47 -61.34
CA SER A 35 31.32 -17.80 -62.10
C SER A 35 30.36 -16.63 -61.93
N THR A 36 30.08 -15.91 -63.00
CA THR A 36 29.04 -14.88 -63.05
C THR A 36 27.64 -15.49 -63.17
N ASP A 37 27.54 -16.82 -63.15
CA ASP A 37 26.28 -17.58 -63.22
C ASP A 37 25.58 -17.76 -61.87
N ASP A 38 26.18 -17.33 -60.75
CA ASP A 38 25.49 -17.26 -59.46
C ASP A 38 25.12 -15.79 -59.15
N VAL A 39 24.21 -15.25 -59.96
CA VAL A 39 23.36 -14.15 -59.46
C VAL A 39 22.40 -14.80 -58.47
N PRO A 40 22.44 -14.46 -57.16
CA PRO A 40 21.46 -15.00 -56.23
C PRO A 40 20.08 -14.59 -56.73
N ALA A 41 19.26 -15.57 -57.12
CA ALA A 41 17.86 -15.32 -57.38
C ALA A 41 17.31 -14.60 -56.15
N ALA A 42 16.65 -13.46 -56.35
CA ALA A 42 16.10 -12.65 -55.27
C ALA A 42 15.33 -13.57 -54.32
N ALA A 43 15.81 -13.68 -53.08
CA ALA A 43 15.19 -14.53 -52.09
C ALA A 43 13.72 -14.11 -51.95
N ALA A 44 12.80 -15.06 -52.14
CA ALA A 44 11.40 -14.82 -51.86
C ALA A 44 11.26 -14.31 -50.42
N PRO A 45 10.39 -13.32 -50.13
CA PRO A 45 10.20 -12.84 -48.78
C PRO A 45 9.82 -14.02 -47.89
N SER A 46 10.70 -14.33 -46.93
CA SER A 46 10.40 -15.34 -45.93
C SER A 46 9.24 -14.84 -45.09
N VAL A 47 8.10 -15.53 -45.19
CA VAL A 47 6.98 -15.31 -44.29
C VAL A 47 7.48 -15.71 -42.90
N LEU A 48 7.79 -14.72 -42.06
CA LEU A 48 8.15 -14.93 -40.67
C LEU A 48 7.06 -15.79 -40.03
N ALA A 49 7.42 -16.98 -39.55
CA ALA A 49 6.50 -17.83 -38.80
C ALA A 49 5.89 -16.98 -37.67
N PRO A 50 4.57 -17.09 -37.41
CA PRO A 50 3.94 -16.32 -36.35
C PRO A 50 4.61 -16.67 -35.03
N ARG A 51 5.33 -15.70 -34.46
CA ARG A 51 5.92 -15.83 -33.13
C ARG A 51 4.78 -15.91 -32.11
N GLU A 52 4.79 -16.96 -31.29
CA GLU A 52 3.82 -17.12 -30.22
C GLU A 52 4.10 -16.08 -29.13
N VAL A 53 3.33 -14.99 -29.12
CA VAL A 53 3.42 -13.97 -28.09
C VAL A 53 2.60 -14.43 -26.88
N ARG A 54 3.28 -14.86 -25.81
CA ARG A 54 2.64 -15.14 -24.53
C ARG A 54 2.56 -13.86 -23.72
N ILE A 55 1.35 -13.33 -23.56
CA ILE A 55 1.09 -12.19 -22.68
C ILE A 55 0.89 -12.74 -21.27
N ILE A 56 1.89 -12.58 -20.41
CA ILE A 56 1.77 -12.89 -18.98
C ILE A 56 1.14 -11.68 -18.31
N GLN A 57 -0.09 -11.82 -17.82
CA GLN A 57 -0.75 -10.80 -17.02
C GLN A 57 -0.33 -10.99 -15.57
N THR A 58 0.51 -10.09 -15.06
CA THR A 58 0.86 -10.06 -13.64
C THR A 58 -0.25 -9.31 -12.87
N PRO A 59 -0.71 -9.80 -11.71
CA PRO A 59 -1.64 -9.05 -10.88
C PRO A 59 -1.05 -7.68 -10.53
N ALA A 60 -1.91 -6.65 -10.51
CA ALA A 60 -1.50 -5.32 -10.09
C ALA A 60 -1.12 -5.34 -8.59
N PRO A 61 -0.10 -4.56 -8.18
CA PRO A 61 0.35 -4.54 -6.80
C PRO A 61 -0.70 -3.94 -5.88
N GLN A 62 -0.79 -4.43 -4.64
CA GLN A 62 -1.79 -3.97 -3.69
C GLN A 62 -1.50 -2.54 -3.22
N PRO A 63 -2.42 -1.57 -3.40
CA PRO A 63 -2.19 -0.21 -2.97
C PRO A 63 -2.11 -0.11 -1.44
N MET A 64 -1.38 0.87 -0.97
CA MET A 64 -1.40 1.29 0.44
C MET A 64 -1.50 2.82 0.46
N TYR A 65 -2.21 3.34 1.44
CA TYR A 65 -2.50 4.75 1.56
C TYR A 65 -1.84 5.32 2.81
N GLU A 66 -1.33 6.54 2.69
CA GLU A 66 -1.02 7.38 3.85
C GLU A 66 -2.19 8.33 4.06
N CYS A 67 -2.84 8.15 5.20
CA CYS A 67 -4.00 8.93 5.60
C CYS A 67 -3.62 9.90 6.71
N VAL A 68 -4.23 11.08 6.69
CA VAL A 68 -4.05 12.12 7.69
C VAL A 68 -5.38 12.40 8.36
N THR A 69 -5.41 12.32 9.70
CA THR A 69 -6.62 12.68 10.46
C THR A 69 -6.87 14.19 10.42
N GLU A 70 -8.09 14.61 10.77
CA GLU A 70 -8.39 16.04 10.97
C GLU A 70 -7.46 16.74 11.98
N GLU A 71 -6.88 15.97 12.91
CA GLU A 71 -5.91 16.44 13.92
C GLU A 71 -4.46 16.48 13.38
N GLY A 72 -4.25 16.11 12.11
CA GLY A 72 -2.93 16.08 11.47
C GLY A 72 -2.10 14.83 11.73
N GLN A 73 -2.66 13.79 12.37
CA GLN A 73 -1.93 12.54 12.65
C GLN A 73 -1.88 11.66 11.40
N ARG A 74 -0.68 11.19 11.04
CA ARG A 74 -0.46 10.34 9.86
C ARG A 74 -0.51 8.87 10.23
N TYR A 75 -1.18 8.06 9.42
CA TYR A 75 -1.21 6.61 9.57
C TYR A 75 -1.33 5.90 8.22
N THR A 76 -1.02 4.61 8.19
CA THR A 76 -1.18 3.78 6.99
C THR A 76 -2.51 3.05 6.99
N SER A 77 -3.17 3.01 5.84
CA SER A 77 -4.40 2.24 5.61
C SER A 77 -4.29 1.44 4.32
N ASP A 78 -4.92 0.27 4.27
CA ASP A 78 -5.11 -0.50 3.03
C ASP A 78 -6.35 -0.04 2.24
N SER A 79 -7.13 0.90 2.78
CA SER A 79 -8.33 1.46 2.16
C SER A 79 -8.19 2.96 1.86
N PRO A 80 -8.70 3.44 0.71
CA PRO A 80 -8.72 4.87 0.39
C PRO A 80 -9.64 5.70 1.30
N ASP A 81 -10.56 5.07 2.03
CA ASP A 81 -11.45 5.75 2.98
C ASP A 81 -10.81 5.97 4.37
N GLY A 82 -9.63 5.39 4.63
CA GLY A 82 -8.96 5.48 5.92
C GLY A 82 -9.80 4.88 7.06
N ASN A 83 -10.05 5.67 8.11
CA ASN A 83 -10.84 5.31 9.29
C ASN A 83 -12.11 6.18 9.38
N PRO A 84 -13.17 5.85 8.63
CA PRO A 84 -14.41 6.62 8.68
C PRO A 84 -15.11 6.41 10.03
N ARG A 85 -15.36 7.51 10.74
CA ARG A 85 -16.00 7.47 12.07
C ARG A 85 -17.20 8.41 12.15
N TRP A 86 -18.30 7.89 12.69
CA TRP A 86 -19.48 8.68 13.02
C TRP A 86 -19.28 9.34 14.38
N VAL A 87 -19.27 10.67 14.39
CA VAL A 87 -19.19 11.45 15.62
C VAL A 87 -20.55 12.05 15.92
N PRO A 88 -21.08 11.86 17.14
CA PRO A 88 -22.34 12.46 17.52
C PRO A 88 -22.19 13.98 17.55
N THR A 89 -23.18 14.67 16.99
CA THR A 89 -23.30 16.12 17.09
C THR A 89 -24.32 16.48 18.16
N TRP A 90 -24.11 17.64 18.76
CA TRP A 90 -24.86 18.16 19.90
C TRP A 90 -25.28 19.60 19.63
N THR A 91 -26.42 20.00 20.17
CA THR A 91 -26.92 21.38 20.07
C THR A 91 -27.52 21.84 21.40
N TYR A 92 -27.68 23.15 21.55
CA TYR A 92 -28.35 23.75 22.69
C TYR A 92 -29.84 23.85 22.42
N ALA A 93 -30.66 23.27 23.29
CA ALA A 93 -32.10 23.48 23.31
C ALA A 93 -32.50 24.26 24.57
N TYR A 94 -33.40 25.23 24.42
CA TYR A 94 -33.95 25.94 25.57
C TYR A 94 -35.14 25.16 26.11
N ALA A 95 -35.03 24.68 27.35
CA ALA A 95 -36.15 24.08 28.05
C ALA A 95 -37.15 25.17 28.43
N GLY A 96 -38.09 25.47 27.54
CA GLY A 96 -39.28 26.25 27.88
C GLY A 96 -39.97 25.58 29.07
N GLY A 97 -40.14 26.33 30.17
CA GLY A 97 -40.75 25.81 31.38
C GLY A 97 -42.09 25.16 31.06
N ARG A 98 -42.24 23.85 31.36
CA ARG A 98 -43.53 23.17 31.25
C ARG A 98 -44.55 23.97 32.09
N PRO A 99 -45.76 24.26 31.58
CA PRO A 99 -46.82 24.79 32.43
C PRO A 99 -46.99 23.84 33.60
N ARG A 100 -46.70 24.30 34.81
CA ARG A 100 -46.97 23.53 36.02
C ARG A 100 -48.49 23.30 36.02
N PRO A 101 -48.98 22.05 36.06
CA PRO A 101 -50.41 21.83 36.17
C PRO A 101 -50.92 22.57 37.41
N PRO A 102 -52.09 23.26 37.33
CA PRO A 102 -52.64 23.95 38.47
C PRO A 102 -52.77 22.95 39.62
N GLY A 103 -52.04 23.18 40.71
CA GLY A 103 -52.15 22.36 41.90
C GLY A 103 -53.56 22.43 42.49
N PRO A 104 -53.99 21.44 43.28
CA PRO A 104 -55.28 21.47 43.94
C PRO A 104 -55.42 22.77 44.75
N ARG A 105 -56.44 23.57 44.42
CA ARG A 105 -56.83 24.73 45.23
C ARG A 105 -57.38 24.19 46.54
N PRO A 106 -56.86 24.56 47.72
CA PRO A 106 -57.46 24.15 48.99
C PRO A 106 -58.89 24.70 49.06
N PRO A 107 -59.88 23.90 49.49
CA PRO A 107 -61.23 24.39 49.68
C PRO A 107 -61.24 25.25 50.96
N ASN A 108 -61.57 26.54 50.78
CA ASN A 108 -61.84 27.51 51.85
C ASN A 108 -60.68 27.84 52.79
N GLY A 109 -59.96 28.91 52.45
CA GLY A 109 -59.09 29.65 53.36
C GLY A 109 -58.71 30.96 52.71
N GLY A 110 -59.46 32.03 53.03
CA GLY A 110 -59.13 33.38 52.57
C GLY A 110 -57.73 33.81 53.06
N PRO A 111 -57.00 34.67 52.32
CA PRO A 111 -55.72 35.18 52.80
C PRO A 111 -55.92 36.02 54.07
N PRO A 112 -54.99 35.99 55.05
CA PRO A 112 -54.98 37.00 56.10
C PRO A 112 -54.76 38.40 55.47
N PRO A 113 -55.36 39.48 55.99
CA PRO A 113 -55.15 40.81 55.45
C PRO A 113 -53.69 41.23 55.64
N GLY A 114 -52.95 41.31 54.53
CA GLY A 114 -51.63 41.93 54.47
C GLY A 114 -51.73 43.45 54.39
N PRO A 115 -50.67 44.20 54.76
CA PRO A 115 -50.68 45.66 54.76
C PRO A 115 -50.87 46.24 53.34
N PRO A 116 -51.42 47.46 53.21
CA PRO A 116 -51.67 48.09 51.91
C PRO A 116 -50.39 48.75 51.39
N ASP A 117 -49.49 47.99 50.78
CA ASP A 117 -48.37 48.56 50.02
C ASP A 117 -48.66 48.49 48.51
N GLY A 118 -48.90 49.67 47.94
CA GLY A 118 -49.17 49.94 46.52
C GLY A 118 -47.94 49.74 45.61
N GLY A 119 -47.34 48.56 45.64
CA GLY A 119 -46.25 48.17 44.75
C GLY A 119 -46.77 47.45 43.51
N HIS A 120 -46.69 48.08 42.34
CA HIS A 120 -46.79 47.37 41.06
C HIS A 120 -45.64 46.38 40.94
N ARG A 121 -45.89 45.13 41.35
CA ARG A 121 -44.95 44.03 41.11
C ARG A 121 -45.06 43.67 39.62
N PRO A 122 -44.01 43.82 38.81
CA PRO A 122 -44.07 43.43 37.40
C PRO A 122 -44.36 41.92 37.31
N PRO A 123 -45.10 41.48 36.27
CA PRO A 123 -45.38 40.06 36.09
C PRO A 123 -44.06 39.28 36.02
N PRO A 124 -43.98 38.05 36.57
CA PRO A 124 -42.79 37.23 36.45
C PRO A 124 -42.49 37.03 34.97
N GLY A 125 -41.43 37.66 34.46
CA GLY A 125 -40.92 37.37 33.14
C GLY A 125 -40.59 35.88 33.02
N PRO A 126 -40.59 35.30 31.80
CA PRO A 126 -40.15 33.93 31.59
C PRO A 126 -38.77 33.77 32.24
N ARG A 127 -38.68 32.92 33.27
CA ARG A 127 -37.38 32.55 33.83
C ARG A 127 -36.57 31.97 32.65
N PRO A 128 -35.33 32.40 32.41
CA PRO A 128 -34.51 31.76 31.38
C PRO A 128 -34.40 30.29 31.74
N GLY A 129 -35.15 29.44 31.05
CA GLY A 129 -34.97 28.00 31.12
C GLY A 129 -33.56 27.74 30.65
N GLY A 130 -32.74 27.12 31.51
CA GLY A 130 -31.34 26.84 31.18
C GLY A 130 -31.25 26.08 29.87
N ALA A 131 -30.30 26.47 29.02
CA ALA A 131 -29.98 25.71 27.82
C ALA A 131 -29.53 24.31 28.24
N VAL A 132 -30.16 23.29 27.67
CA VAL A 132 -29.76 21.88 27.84
C VAL A 132 -29.07 21.43 26.56
N ILE A 133 -27.98 20.70 26.73
CA ILE A 133 -27.28 20.03 25.62
C ILE A 133 -28.12 18.82 25.23
N VAL A 134 -28.55 18.77 23.97
CA VAL A 134 -29.28 17.63 23.43
C VAL A 134 -28.55 17.07 22.20
N PRO A 135 -28.57 15.75 22.00
CA PRO A 135 -28.00 15.16 20.80
C PRO A 135 -28.78 15.65 19.56
N TYR A 136 -28.04 15.99 18.52
CA TYR A 136 -28.57 16.47 17.25
C TYR A 136 -27.85 15.74 16.12
N GLY A 137 -28.22 14.49 15.87
CA GLY A 137 -27.67 13.68 14.78
C GLY A 137 -26.21 13.26 14.96
N SER A 138 -25.59 12.91 13.85
CA SER A 138 -24.19 12.51 13.75
C SER A 138 -23.60 12.93 12.41
N VAL A 139 -22.31 13.24 12.39
CA VAL A 139 -21.55 13.53 11.16
C VAL A 139 -20.53 12.42 10.93
N GLN A 140 -20.28 12.10 9.67
CA GLN A 140 -19.22 11.16 9.29
C GLN A 140 -17.95 11.95 9.02
N ILE A 141 -16.93 11.72 9.83
CA ILE A 141 -15.58 12.25 9.59
C ILE A 141 -14.84 11.28 8.67
N ARG A 142 -14.19 11.84 7.66
CA ARG A 142 -13.34 11.12 6.70
C ARG A 142 -11.95 11.73 6.73
N ASP A 143 -10.95 10.86 6.73
CA ASP A 143 -9.55 11.27 6.69
C ASP A 143 -9.09 11.48 5.24
N GLU A 144 -8.08 12.32 5.04
CA GLU A 144 -7.50 12.54 3.71
C GLU A 144 -6.44 11.47 3.43
N CYS A 145 -6.66 10.63 2.42
CA CYS A 145 -5.78 9.52 2.07
C CYS A 145 -5.13 9.71 0.70
N HIS A 146 -3.80 9.58 0.65
CA HIS A 146 -3.03 9.59 -0.60
C HIS A 146 -2.43 8.21 -0.87
N ALA A 147 -2.52 7.75 -2.12
CA ALA A 147 -1.89 6.51 -2.53
C ALA A 147 -0.36 6.63 -2.44
N LEU A 148 0.27 5.69 -1.75
CA LEU A 148 1.72 5.63 -1.62
C LEU A 148 2.34 5.09 -2.90
N PRO A 149 3.51 5.63 -3.32
CA PRO A 149 4.24 5.04 -4.43
C PRO A 149 4.74 3.65 -4.03
N GLN A 150 4.76 2.72 -4.99
CA GLN A 150 5.07 1.31 -4.72
C GLN A 150 6.40 1.08 -3.98
N ARG A 151 7.42 1.89 -4.26
CA ARG A 151 8.70 1.83 -3.54
C ARG A 151 8.57 2.09 -2.04
N GLU A 152 7.69 3.01 -1.64
CA GLU A 152 7.42 3.36 -0.24
C GLU A 152 6.59 2.26 0.46
N VAL A 153 5.73 1.57 -0.29
CA VAL A 153 5.00 0.40 0.23
C VAL A 153 5.99 -0.71 0.59
N CYS A 154 6.92 -1.00 -0.32
CA CYS A 154 7.95 -2.02 -0.11
C CYS A 154 8.88 -1.69 1.07
N SER A 155 9.28 -0.43 1.26
CA SER A 155 10.09 -0.04 2.42
C SER A 155 9.32 -0.23 3.74
N ARG A 156 8.06 0.21 3.80
CA ARG A 156 7.21 0.04 4.99
C ARG A 156 6.95 -1.43 5.33
N LEU A 157 6.72 -2.29 4.34
CA LEU A 157 6.58 -3.74 4.55
C LEU A 157 7.89 -4.35 5.10
N SER A 158 9.03 -3.91 4.57
CA SER A 158 10.35 -4.34 5.04
C SER A 158 10.59 -3.92 6.49
N ASP A 159 10.27 -2.67 6.84
CA ASP A 159 10.37 -2.15 8.21
C ASP A 159 9.48 -2.93 9.18
N ARG A 160 8.24 -3.22 8.79
CA ARG A 160 7.29 -3.99 9.60
C ARG A 160 7.79 -5.41 9.84
N ARG A 161 8.32 -6.07 8.81
CA ARG A 161 8.96 -7.39 8.96
C ARG A 161 10.14 -7.35 9.94
N TRP A 162 10.99 -6.33 9.83
CA TRP A 162 12.13 -6.16 10.73
C TRP A 162 11.69 -5.98 12.19
N GLU A 163 10.63 -5.21 12.42
CA GLU A 163 10.04 -5.02 13.73
C GLU A 163 9.54 -6.33 14.34
N ILE A 164 8.86 -7.16 13.55
CA ILE A 164 8.38 -8.48 13.98
C ILE A 164 9.55 -9.39 14.37
N ILE A 165 10.57 -9.50 13.51
CA ILE A 165 11.76 -10.32 13.77
C ILE A 165 12.47 -9.88 15.04
N ARG A 166 12.61 -8.56 15.24
CA ARG A 166 13.26 -7.99 16.43
C ARG A 166 12.54 -8.37 17.73
N ARG A 167 11.20 -8.39 17.72
CA ARG A 167 10.37 -8.65 18.92
C ARG A 167 10.13 -10.14 19.19
N TYR A 168 10.35 -11.01 18.20
CA TYR A 168 10.00 -12.43 18.27
C TYR A 168 10.61 -13.14 19.48
N ASN A 169 11.88 -12.87 19.82
CA ASN A 169 12.56 -13.55 20.93
C ASN A 169 12.05 -13.14 22.32
N SER A 170 11.47 -11.94 22.46
CA SER A 170 10.87 -11.45 23.71
C SER A 170 9.37 -11.76 23.84
N ALA A 171 8.74 -12.29 22.79
CA ALA A 171 7.31 -12.53 22.76
C ALA A 171 6.88 -13.80 23.54
N LEU A 172 5.67 -13.77 24.10
CA LEU A 172 4.98 -14.92 24.70
C LEU A 172 4.61 -15.96 23.63
N GLN A 173 4.29 -17.20 24.01
CA GLN A 173 4.00 -18.27 23.04
C GLN A 173 2.81 -17.93 22.11
N SER A 174 1.71 -17.43 22.65
CA SER A 174 0.55 -16.99 21.87
C SER A 174 0.87 -15.81 20.92
N GLU A 175 1.73 -14.90 21.37
CA GLU A 175 2.19 -13.77 20.58
C GLU A 175 3.10 -14.23 19.43
N ARG A 176 3.95 -15.24 19.64
CA ARG A 176 4.81 -15.80 18.58
C ARG A 176 4.00 -16.40 17.44
N GLU A 177 2.93 -17.12 17.76
CA GLU A 177 2.03 -17.65 16.73
C GLU A 177 1.38 -16.53 15.92
N GLN A 178 0.95 -15.45 16.59
CA GLN A 178 0.39 -14.28 15.92
C GLN A 178 1.42 -13.59 15.04
N LEU A 179 2.63 -13.34 15.55
CA LEU A 179 3.74 -12.75 14.80
C LEU A 179 4.12 -13.60 13.58
N THR A 180 4.08 -14.93 13.70
CA THR A 180 4.36 -15.85 12.59
C THR A 180 3.27 -15.80 11.52
N ARG A 181 2.00 -15.61 11.90
CA ARG A 181 0.91 -15.38 10.94
C ARG A 181 1.05 -14.04 10.23
N GLU A 182 1.38 -12.99 10.98
CA GLU A 182 1.58 -11.65 10.43
C GLU A 182 2.79 -11.60 9.48
N GLN A 183 3.91 -12.19 9.89
CA GLN A 183 5.11 -12.28 9.05
C GLN A 183 4.82 -12.99 7.72
N ARG A 184 4.09 -14.12 7.75
CA ARG A 184 3.71 -14.82 6.51
C ARG A 184 2.85 -13.96 5.59
N GLY A 185 1.96 -13.14 6.13
CA GLY A 185 1.16 -12.20 5.34
C GLY A 185 2.01 -11.12 4.67
N ILE A 186 2.97 -10.56 5.42
CA ILE A 186 3.89 -9.54 4.91
C ILE A 186 4.85 -10.11 3.87
N ASP A 187 5.41 -11.30 4.12
CA ASP A 187 6.30 -11.99 3.18
C ASP A 187 5.57 -12.29 1.86
N ALA A 188 4.34 -12.79 1.90
CA ALA A 188 3.52 -13.04 0.71
C ALA A 188 3.24 -11.76 -0.09
N ARG A 189 2.93 -10.65 0.59
CA ARG A 189 2.69 -9.36 -0.08
C ARG A 189 3.98 -8.81 -0.71
N MET A 190 5.13 -8.95 -0.05
CA MET A 190 6.41 -8.55 -0.62
C MET A 190 6.82 -9.38 -1.83
N GLU A 191 6.59 -10.70 -1.81
CA GLU A 191 6.84 -11.56 -2.97
C GLU A 191 5.99 -11.16 -4.18
N GLN A 192 4.71 -10.84 -3.95
CA GLN A 192 3.78 -10.44 -5.00
C GLN A 192 4.05 -9.03 -5.55
N ASP A 193 4.28 -8.05 -4.67
CA ASP A 193 4.28 -6.62 -5.03
C ASP A 193 5.70 -6.05 -5.21
N CYS A 194 6.69 -6.57 -4.49
CA CYS A 194 8.05 -6.01 -4.40
C CYS A 194 9.11 -6.83 -5.14
N GLY A 195 8.72 -7.95 -5.75
CA GLY A 195 9.59 -8.74 -6.63
C GLY A 195 10.47 -9.78 -5.94
N GLY A 196 10.22 -10.09 -4.67
CA GLY A 196 10.86 -11.17 -3.90
C GLY A 196 12.39 -11.07 -3.83
N THR A 197 12.95 -10.78 -2.65
CA THR A 197 14.40 -10.87 -2.42
C THR A 197 14.76 -12.09 -1.59
#